data_AF-A0A6J8BH83-F1
#
_entry.id   AF-A0A6J8BH83-F1
#
_cell.length_a   1.000
_cell.length_b   1.000
_cell.length_c   1.000
_cell.angle_alpha   90.00
_cell.angle_beta   90.00
_cell.angle_gamma   90.00
#
_symmetry.space_group_name_H-M   'P 1'
#
loop_
_entity.id
_entity.type
_entity.pdbx_description
1 polymer ?
#
loop_
_entity_poly.entity_id
_entity_poly.type
_entity_poly.pdbx_seq_one_letter_code
_entity_poly.pdbx_strand_id
1 'polypeptide(L)'
;MRRFNRDPFVNSTELPLLYKDTLSKHFVIRSQDSTERSCSSNDILRILYLSKRSAPIENQDWTNISAYHYTKAVVDLLSDEEQNVLKDMYRTIYPELQNASVPSSYRRCSVVSLSGEVFGSEKSNNKRSSYVMAYWNKPGGNILNEVGEGELTPGIIEKFIVHNLIVGDENNINLLAKIRWMIPDANRLRHYCGEPVEVWSSNMHETNGPSAYMPVQRIFCRYVRANGNISGKPVAFVCPLNRGMNV
;
A
#
# COMPACT_ATOMS: atom_id res chain seq x y z
N MET A 1 1.73 16.25 31.87
CA MET A 1 2.99 16.42 31.10
C MET A 1 2.66 17.15 29.80
N ARG A 2 3.32 18.30 29.55
CA ARG A 2 3.00 19.28 28.49
C ARG A 2 2.96 18.65 27.09
N ARG A 3 1.86 18.88 26.36
CA ARG A 3 1.79 18.68 24.90
C ARG A 3 2.69 19.74 24.25
N PHE A 4 3.82 19.33 23.70
CA PHE A 4 4.60 20.19 22.81
C PHE A 4 3.90 20.23 21.46
N ASN A 5 3.24 21.35 21.15
CA ASN A 5 2.78 21.66 19.80
C ASN A 5 4.01 22.03 18.95
N ARG A 6 4.41 21.14 18.04
CA ARG A 6 5.34 21.39 16.91
C ARG A 6 4.61 20.82 15.67
N ASP A 7 4.31 21.54 14.59
CA ASP A 7 4.86 22.75 13.99
C ASP A 7 3.74 23.66 13.44
N PRO A 8 3.76 24.99 13.69
CA PRO A 8 3.01 25.95 12.89
C PRO A 8 3.77 26.37 11.62
N PHE A 9 5.09 26.24 11.59
CA PHE A 9 5.97 27.06 10.73
C PHE A 9 5.93 26.78 9.22
N VAL A 10 5.43 25.64 8.77
CA VAL A 10 5.40 25.31 7.33
C VAL A 10 4.02 25.55 6.70
N ASN A 11 2.96 25.52 7.50
CA ASN A 11 1.59 25.72 7.00
C ASN A 11 1.06 27.14 7.26
N SER A 12 1.74 27.94 8.09
CA SER A 12 1.36 29.33 8.41
C SER A 12 2.17 30.38 7.62
N THR A 13 3.05 29.96 6.72
CA THR A 13 3.84 30.87 5.88
C THR A 13 3.05 31.23 4.63
N GLU A 14 2.77 32.52 4.47
CA GLU A 14 2.16 33.01 3.24
C GLU A 14 3.09 32.74 2.06
N LEU A 15 2.55 32.15 0.98
CA LEU A 15 3.31 31.97 -0.26
C LEU A 15 3.73 33.35 -0.80
N PRO A 16 4.96 33.50 -1.33
CA PRO A 16 5.40 34.74 -1.94
C PRO A 16 4.38 35.23 -2.97
N LEU A 17 3.85 36.45 -2.79
CA LEU A 17 2.75 37.01 -3.58
C LEU A 17 2.98 36.90 -5.09
N LEU A 18 4.24 37.07 -5.53
CA LEU A 18 4.65 37.03 -6.94
C LEU A 18 4.46 35.66 -7.60
N TYR A 19 4.52 34.57 -6.83
CA TYR A 19 4.45 33.20 -7.32
C TYR A 19 3.30 32.42 -6.70
N LYS A 20 2.38 33.11 -6.00
CA LYS A 20 1.28 32.48 -5.27
C LYS A 20 0.44 31.59 -6.18
N ASP A 21 0.12 32.05 -7.39
CA ASP A 21 -0.70 31.27 -8.34
C ASP A 21 0.05 30.08 -8.94
N THR A 22 1.37 30.17 -9.07
CA THR A 22 2.21 29.05 -9.54
C THR A 22 2.40 28.03 -8.44
N LEU A 23 2.77 28.48 -7.23
CA LEU A 23 3.08 27.61 -6.10
C LEU A 23 1.82 27.02 -5.47
N SER A 24 0.70 27.73 -5.42
CA SER A 24 -0.57 27.19 -4.88
C SER A 24 -1.08 25.97 -5.64
N LYS A 25 -0.77 25.85 -6.94
CA LYS A 25 -1.06 24.65 -7.74
C LYS A 25 -0.25 23.42 -7.28
N HIS A 26 0.92 23.64 -6.68
CA HIS A 26 1.82 22.59 -6.22
C HIS A 26 1.78 22.36 -4.70
N PHE A 27 1.33 23.35 -3.93
CA PHE A 27 1.20 23.30 -2.48
C PHE A 27 -0.27 23.29 -2.07
N VAL A 28 -0.79 22.11 -1.73
CA VAL A 28 -2.09 21.98 -1.06
C VAL A 28 -1.91 22.48 0.38
N ILE A 29 -2.27 23.74 0.64
CA ILE A 29 -2.34 24.29 1.99
C ILE A 29 -3.41 23.49 2.74
N ARG A 30 -2.97 22.54 3.57
CA ARG A 30 -3.85 21.84 4.51
C ARG A 30 -4.19 22.81 5.63
N SER A 31 -5.38 23.39 5.58
CA SER A 31 -5.99 23.97 6.77
C SER A 31 -6.04 22.90 7.87
N GLN A 32 -5.74 23.29 9.11
CA GLN A 32 -5.82 22.42 10.29
C GLN A 32 -7.26 22.05 10.67
N ASP A 33 -8.24 22.40 9.86
CA ASP A 33 -9.60 21.92 10.03
C ASP A 33 -9.73 20.53 9.43
N SER A 34 -10.08 19.60 10.32
CA SER A 34 -10.64 18.28 10.06
C SER A 34 -11.86 18.35 9.14
N THR A 35 -11.66 18.72 7.89
CA THR A 35 -12.61 18.46 6.82
C THR A 35 -12.40 17.01 6.42
N GLU A 36 -13.27 16.17 6.96
CA GLU A 36 -13.52 14.83 6.44
C GLU A 36 -13.55 14.93 4.92
N ARG A 37 -12.60 14.27 4.23
CA ARG A 37 -12.75 14.04 2.80
C ARG A 37 -14.07 13.28 2.67
N SER A 38 -15.09 13.92 2.10
CA SER A 38 -16.36 13.27 1.84
C SER A 38 -16.12 12.21 0.76
N CYS A 39 -15.82 10.99 1.20
CA CYS A 39 -15.69 9.84 0.33
C CYS A 39 -17.09 9.39 -0.05
N SER A 40 -17.38 9.25 -1.34
CA SER A 40 -18.68 8.72 -1.76
C SER A 40 -18.73 7.21 -1.50
N SER A 41 -19.92 6.65 -1.25
CA SER A 41 -20.09 5.19 -1.15
C SER A 41 -19.60 4.47 -2.42
N ASN A 42 -19.70 5.12 -3.58
CA ASN A 42 -19.20 4.59 -4.86
C ASN A 42 -17.67 4.46 -4.89
N ASP A 43 -16.94 5.40 -4.29
CA ASP A 43 -15.47 5.31 -4.19
C ASP A 43 -15.05 4.11 -3.34
N ILE A 44 -15.73 3.88 -2.22
CA ILE A 44 -15.48 2.72 -1.36
C ILE A 44 -15.75 1.42 -2.11
N LEU A 45 -16.90 1.32 -2.81
CA LEU A 45 -17.23 0.14 -3.60
C LEU A 45 -16.21 -0.11 -4.71
N ARG A 46 -15.74 0.94 -5.39
CA ARG A 46 -14.69 0.84 -6.41
C ARG A 46 -13.38 0.34 -5.81
N ILE A 47 -12.95 0.87 -4.67
CA ILE A 47 -11.75 0.41 -3.96
C ILE A 47 -11.89 -1.07 -3.56
N LEU A 48 -13.04 -1.47 -3.03
CA LEU A 48 -13.30 -2.86 -2.67
C LEU A 48 -13.27 -3.79 -3.89
N TYR A 49 -13.78 -3.33 -5.03
CA TYR A 49 -13.68 -4.04 -6.30
C TYR A 49 -12.22 -4.18 -6.74
N LEU A 50 -11.42 -3.11 -6.71
CA LEU A 50 -9.99 -3.12 -7.10
C LEU A 50 -9.15 -4.13 -6.31
N SER A 51 -9.58 -4.48 -5.09
CA SER A 51 -8.90 -5.48 -4.26
C SER A 51 -9.14 -6.94 -4.70
N LYS A 52 -10.14 -7.18 -5.57
CA LYS A 52 -10.54 -8.53 -5.99
C LYS A 52 -9.65 -9.07 -7.10
N ARG A 53 -9.54 -10.40 -7.17
CA ARG A 53 -8.82 -11.13 -8.23
C ARG A 53 -9.29 -10.78 -9.66
N SER A 54 -10.57 -10.44 -9.81
CA SER A 54 -11.19 -10.09 -11.09
C SER A 54 -10.97 -8.63 -11.51
N ALA A 55 -10.30 -7.81 -10.70
CA ALA A 55 -10.08 -6.42 -11.03
C ALA A 55 -8.87 -6.25 -11.94
N PRO A 56 -9.04 -5.64 -13.13
CA PRO A 56 -7.93 -5.33 -14.02
C PRO A 56 -6.95 -4.37 -13.34
N ILE A 57 -5.68 -4.46 -13.74
CA ILE A 57 -4.64 -3.53 -13.30
C ILE A 57 -4.63 -2.27 -14.18
N GLU A 58 -4.76 -2.46 -15.49
CA GLU A 58 -4.70 -1.39 -16.46
C GLU A 58 -5.98 -0.55 -16.48
N ASN A 59 -5.87 0.70 -16.94
CA ASN A 59 -6.98 1.65 -17.08
C ASN A 59 -7.76 1.89 -15.78
N GLN A 60 -7.08 1.78 -14.63
CA GLN A 60 -7.65 2.10 -13.32
C GLN A 60 -7.10 3.42 -12.79
N ASP A 61 -7.95 4.13 -12.05
CA ASP A 61 -7.54 5.34 -11.36
C ASP A 61 -6.93 4.98 -9.99
N TRP A 62 -5.62 4.77 -9.95
CA TRP A 62 -4.88 4.52 -8.71
C TRP A 62 -4.61 5.80 -7.90
N THR A 63 -4.91 6.98 -8.47
CA THR A 63 -4.75 8.28 -7.82
C THR A 63 -5.91 8.61 -6.89
N ASN A 64 -7.07 7.97 -7.06
CA ASN A 64 -8.19 8.10 -6.14
C ASN A 64 -7.86 7.48 -4.78
N ILE A 65 -7.38 8.34 -3.88
CA ILE A 65 -7.05 8.05 -2.49
C ILE A 65 -7.97 8.80 -1.52
N SER A 66 -9.15 9.23 -1.99
CA SER A 66 -10.09 10.06 -1.23
C SER A 66 -10.62 9.36 0.03
N ALA A 67 -10.88 8.05 -0.09
CA ALA A 67 -11.36 7.18 0.99
C ALA A 67 -10.31 6.85 2.06
N TYR A 68 -9.03 7.13 1.78
CA TYR A 68 -7.93 6.74 2.64
C TYR A 68 -7.51 7.90 3.55
N HIS A 69 -7.37 7.58 4.83
CA HIS A 69 -6.73 8.46 5.79
C HIS A 69 -5.37 7.89 6.16
N TYR A 70 -4.36 8.73 6.27
CA TYR A 70 -3.02 8.32 6.67
C TYR A 70 -2.42 9.35 7.60
N THR A 71 -1.65 8.88 8.60
CA THR A 71 -1.06 9.74 9.62
C THR A 71 0.45 9.82 9.46
N LYS A 72 1.04 10.93 9.93
CA LYS A 72 2.50 11.14 10.07
C LYS A 72 3.29 10.80 8.79
N ALA A 73 3.35 11.76 7.88
CA ALA A 73 4.21 11.68 6.70
C ALA A 73 5.61 12.26 7.03
N VAL A 74 6.65 11.44 6.98
CA VAL A 74 8.05 11.90 7.03
C VAL A 74 8.64 11.80 5.63
N VAL A 75 9.36 12.81 5.17
CA VAL A 75 10.04 12.76 3.87
C VAL A 75 11.23 11.81 3.96
N ASP A 76 11.39 10.98 2.95
CA ASP A 76 12.41 9.96 2.86
C ASP A 76 12.84 9.81 1.38
N LEU A 77 13.96 9.13 1.14
CA LEU A 77 14.54 8.95 -0.19
C LEU A 77 14.60 7.46 -0.54
N LEU A 78 14.27 7.14 -1.79
CA LEU A 78 14.48 5.83 -2.38
C LEU A 78 15.96 5.68 -2.72
N SER A 79 16.52 4.48 -2.53
CA SER A 79 17.77 4.11 -3.20
C SER A 79 17.55 4.00 -4.71
N ASP A 80 18.63 4.02 -5.50
CA ASP A 80 18.53 3.86 -6.96
C ASP A 80 17.88 2.52 -7.34
N GLU A 81 18.18 1.46 -6.59
CA GLU A 81 17.56 0.14 -6.76
C GLU A 81 16.05 0.18 -6.46
N GLU A 82 15.64 0.75 -5.32
CA GLU A 82 14.24 0.91 -4.95
C GLU A 82 13.48 1.75 -5.98
N GLN A 83 14.11 2.81 -6.51
CA GLN A 83 13.52 3.68 -7.51
C GLN A 83 13.32 2.96 -8.84
N ASN A 84 14.27 2.13 -9.27
CA ASN A 84 14.14 1.33 -10.50
C ASN A 84 13.01 0.31 -10.37
N VAL A 85 12.94 -0.40 -9.24
CA VAL A 85 11.84 -1.33 -8.96
C VAL A 85 10.49 -0.61 -8.95
N LEU A 86 10.42 0.58 -8.35
CA LEU A 86 9.21 1.38 -8.33
C LEU A 86 8.80 1.88 -9.73
N LYS A 87 9.76 2.25 -10.58
CA LYS A 87 9.52 2.58 -12.00
C LYS A 87 8.89 1.41 -12.74
N ASP A 88 9.38 0.19 -12.54
CA ASP A 88 8.83 -1.01 -13.19
C ASP A 88 7.40 -1.32 -12.72
N MET A 89 7.10 -1.07 -11.44
CA MET A 89 5.71 -1.12 -10.95
C MET A 89 4.83 -0.09 -11.65
N TYR A 90 5.26 1.17 -11.74
CA TYR A 90 4.49 2.22 -12.43
C TYR A 90 4.26 1.90 -13.90
N ARG A 91 5.25 1.37 -14.62
CA ARG A 91 5.10 0.92 -16.02
C ARG A 91 4.04 -0.16 -16.17
N THR A 92 3.84 -0.98 -15.14
CA THR A 92 2.82 -2.04 -15.14
C THR A 92 1.42 -1.49 -14.91
N ILE A 93 1.26 -0.53 -13.99
CA ILE A 93 -0.06 0.02 -13.65
C ILE A 93 -0.51 1.18 -14.56
N TYR A 94 0.45 1.82 -15.25
CA TYR A 94 0.24 2.90 -16.20
C TYR A 94 1.07 2.67 -17.49
N PRO A 95 0.75 1.64 -18.29
CA PRO A 95 1.49 1.33 -19.52
C PRO A 95 1.50 2.50 -20.54
N GLU A 96 0.51 3.38 -20.47
CA GLU A 96 0.37 4.59 -21.29
C GLU A 96 1.32 5.73 -20.89
N LEU A 97 1.87 5.71 -19.66
CA LEU A 97 2.68 6.79 -19.09
C LEU A 97 4.18 6.53 -19.25
N GLN A 98 4.64 6.20 -20.46
CA GLN A 98 6.04 5.82 -20.74
C GLN A 98 7.08 6.89 -20.40
N ASN A 99 6.69 8.18 -20.45
CA ASN A 99 7.56 9.32 -20.17
C ASN A 99 7.40 9.88 -18.74
N ALA A 100 6.76 9.14 -17.84
CA ALA A 100 6.57 9.59 -16.47
C ALA A 100 7.91 9.67 -15.72
N SER A 101 8.13 10.80 -15.04
CA SER A 101 9.24 10.94 -14.10
C SER A 101 8.81 10.40 -12.74
N VAL A 102 9.64 9.49 -12.20
CA VAL A 102 9.49 8.88 -10.87
C VAL A 102 10.54 9.49 -9.96
N PRO A 103 10.22 10.51 -9.15
CA PRO A 103 11.15 11.13 -8.20
C PRO A 103 11.70 10.11 -7.20
N SER A 104 12.88 10.39 -6.63
CA SER A 104 13.43 9.56 -5.55
C SER A 104 12.81 9.88 -4.19
N SER A 105 12.21 11.06 -4.04
CA SER A 105 11.62 11.52 -2.79
C SER A 105 10.18 11.03 -2.62
N TYR A 106 9.85 10.61 -1.41
CA TYR A 106 8.51 10.21 -1.05
C TYR A 106 8.17 10.58 0.38
N ARG A 107 6.87 10.52 0.70
CA ARG A 107 6.37 10.69 2.05
C ARG A 107 6.05 9.34 2.65
N ARG A 108 6.79 8.94 3.69
CA ARG A 108 6.59 7.69 4.41
C ARG A 108 5.53 7.83 5.49
N CYS A 109 4.56 6.92 5.51
CA CYS A 109 3.52 6.84 6.54
C CYS A 109 3.59 5.50 7.28
N SER A 110 3.20 5.48 8.56
CA SER A 110 3.19 4.26 9.38
C SER A 110 1.83 3.58 9.47
N VAL A 111 0.75 4.31 9.20
CA VAL A 111 -0.62 3.81 9.30
C VAL A 111 -1.49 4.43 8.21
N VAL A 112 -2.29 3.60 7.56
CA VAL A 112 -3.34 3.94 6.60
C VAL A 112 -4.65 3.33 7.10
N SER A 113 -5.76 4.06 6.98
CA SER A 113 -7.10 3.55 7.28
C SER A 113 -8.08 3.79 6.14
N LEU A 114 -9.02 2.86 6.00
CA LEU A 114 -10.10 2.86 5.02
C LEU A 114 -11.41 2.56 5.76
N SER A 115 -12.34 3.51 5.80
CA SER A 115 -13.68 3.33 6.40
C SER A 115 -13.68 2.66 7.79
N GLY A 116 -12.73 3.03 8.65
CA GLY A 116 -12.57 2.48 10.01
C GLY A 116 -11.66 1.25 10.11
N GLU A 117 -11.33 0.57 9.01
CA GLU A 117 -10.31 -0.48 9.00
C GLU A 117 -8.91 0.15 9.03
N VAL A 118 -8.03 -0.34 9.92
CA VAL A 118 -6.68 0.21 10.12
C VAL A 118 -5.62 -0.79 9.67
N PHE A 119 -4.77 -0.34 8.76
CA PHE A 119 -3.57 -1.00 8.28
C PHE A 119 -2.33 -0.29 8.81
N GLY A 120 -1.52 -1.00 9.59
CA GLY A 120 -0.24 -0.51 10.07
C GLY A 120 0.92 -0.97 9.19
N SER A 121 2.08 -0.41 9.44
CA SER A 121 3.34 -0.95 8.93
C SER A 121 4.10 -1.71 10.02
N GLU A 122 5.17 -2.42 9.66
CA GLU A 122 6.04 -3.15 10.60
C GLU A 122 6.63 -2.23 11.69
N LYS A 123 6.76 -0.93 11.39
CA LYS A 123 7.21 0.11 12.33
C LYS A 123 6.07 0.73 13.17
N SER A 124 4.83 0.29 12.98
CA SER A 124 3.70 0.74 13.81
C SER A 124 3.67 0.01 15.15
N ASN A 125 2.96 0.56 16.14
CA ASN A 125 2.84 -0.03 17.48
C ASN A 125 2.20 -1.43 17.45
N ASN A 126 1.35 -1.72 16.46
CA ASN A 126 0.65 -2.99 16.34
C ASN A 126 1.10 -3.74 15.07
N LYS A 127 2.09 -4.61 15.21
CA LYS A 127 2.60 -5.45 14.11
C LYS A 127 1.51 -6.29 13.43
N ARG A 128 0.46 -6.71 14.16
CA ARG A 128 -0.63 -7.50 13.56
C ARG A 128 -1.43 -6.71 12.53
N SER A 129 -1.43 -5.38 12.62
CA SER A 129 -2.10 -4.52 11.65
C SER A 129 -1.34 -4.36 10.33
N SER A 130 -0.10 -4.85 10.23
CA SER A 130 0.67 -4.86 8.98
C SER A 130 0.54 -6.13 8.16
N TYR A 131 -0.21 -7.11 8.65
CA TYR A 131 -0.44 -8.39 7.99
C TYR A 131 -1.62 -8.26 7.03
N VAL A 132 -1.34 -8.36 5.73
CA VAL A 132 -2.32 -8.22 4.66
C VAL A 132 -2.23 -9.35 3.65
N MET A 133 -3.34 -9.64 2.99
CA MET A 133 -3.36 -10.51 1.82
C MET A 133 -3.83 -9.73 0.59
N ALA A 134 -3.29 -10.08 -0.58
CA ALA A 134 -3.67 -9.46 -1.85
C ALA A 134 -3.48 -10.40 -3.05
N TYR A 135 -4.24 -10.13 -4.12
CA TYR A 135 -4.00 -10.68 -5.45
C TYR A 135 -3.06 -9.70 -6.20
N TRP A 136 -1.75 -9.83 -5.97
CA TRP A 136 -0.77 -8.87 -6.49
C TRP A 136 0.58 -9.49 -6.83
N ASN A 137 1.08 -10.40 -5.99
CA ASN A 137 2.40 -11.00 -6.17
C ASN A 137 2.33 -12.23 -7.07
N LYS A 138 3.26 -12.31 -8.03
CA LYS A 138 3.62 -13.54 -8.76
C LYS A 138 5.00 -13.99 -8.29
N PRO A 139 5.26 -15.31 -8.20
CA PRO A 139 6.60 -15.81 -7.89
C PRO A 139 7.66 -15.19 -8.80
N GLY A 140 8.81 -14.82 -8.23
CA GLY A 140 9.88 -14.10 -8.92
C GLY A 140 9.77 -12.58 -8.84
N GLY A 141 8.90 -12.04 -7.99
CA GLY A 141 8.81 -10.60 -7.70
C GLY A 141 8.01 -9.80 -8.73
N ASN A 142 7.28 -10.49 -9.61
CA ASN A 142 6.51 -9.85 -10.67
C ASN A 142 5.08 -9.54 -10.23
N ILE A 143 4.48 -8.52 -10.85
CA ILE A 143 3.08 -8.16 -10.59
C ILE A 143 2.16 -9.12 -11.33
N LEU A 144 1.11 -9.55 -10.66
CA LEU A 144 0.01 -10.32 -11.24
C LEU A 144 -0.87 -9.39 -12.09
N ASN A 145 -0.65 -9.35 -13.40
CA ASN A 145 -1.33 -8.48 -14.36
C ASN A 145 -2.53 -9.10 -15.07
N GLU A 146 -2.65 -10.43 -15.09
CA GLU A 146 -3.74 -11.14 -15.76
C GLU A 146 -4.98 -11.27 -14.85
N VAL A 147 -6.15 -10.90 -15.40
CA VAL A 147 -7.42 -10.91 -14.66
C VAL A 147 -7.84 -12.33 -14.34
N GLY A 148 -8.19 -12.58 -13.08
CA GLY A 148 -8.67 -13.90 -12.64
C GLY A 148 -7.56 -14.90 -12.33
N GLU A 149 -6.31 -14.59 -12.63
CA GLU A 149 -5.16 -15.43 -12.31
C GLU A 149 -4.66 -15.22 -10.87
N GLY A 150 -3.70 -16.06 -10.49
CA GLY A 150 -2.93 -15.91 -9.26
C GLY A 150 -3.68 -16.32 -7.99
N GLU A 151 -2.89 -16.42 -6.93
CA GLU A 151 -3.36 -16.86 -5.62
C GLU A 151 -3.34 -15.69 -4.64
N LEU A 152 -4.27 -15.71 -3.68
CA LEU A 152 -4.28 -14.75 -2.58
C LEU A 152 -3.01 -14.97 -1.75
N THR A 153 -2.11 -13.97 -1.75
CA THR A 153 -0.78 -14.10 -1.14
C THR A 153 -0.70 -13.25 0.12
N PRO A 154 -0.26 -13.80 1.27
CA PRO A 154 -0.01 -13.03 2.47
C PRO A 154 1.31 -12.28 2.39
N GLY A 155 1.31 -11.08 2.95
CA GLY A 155 2.47 -10.21 3.02
C GLY A 155 2.45 -9.31 4.25
N ILE A 156 3.61 -8.76 4.55
CA ILE A 156 3.85 -7.86 5.68
C ILE A 156 4.18 -6.49 5.12
N ILE A 157 3.38 -5.48 5.47
CA ILE A 157 3.63 -4.09 5.07
C ILE A 157 4.83 -3.55 5.86
N GLU A 158 5.90 -3.18 5.16
CA GLU A 158 7.09 -2.58 5.76
C GLU A 158 6.89 -1.09 6.02
N LYS A 159 6.35 -0.38 5.02
CA LYS A 159 6.07 1.06 5.04
C LYS A 159 4.96 1.41 4.04
N PHE A 160 4.20 2.45 4.35
CA PHE A 160 3.36 3.12 3.36
C PHE A 160 4.11 4.29 2.75
N ILE A 161 3.83 4.57 1.49
CA ILE A 161 4.52 5.54 0.65
C ILE A 161 3.45 6.37 -0.05
N VAL A 162 3.44 7.68 0.20
CA VAL A 162 2.74 8.65 -0.64
C VAL A 162 3.77 9.18 -1.63
N HIS A 163 3.61 8.80 -2.89
CA HIS A 163 4.56 9.07 -3.97
C HIS A 163 3.92 9.94 -5.05
N ASN A 164 4.71 10.85 -5.60
CA ASN A 164 4.31 11.75 -6.68
C ASN A 164 4.82 11.18 -8.00
N LEU A 165 3.94 10.89 -8.95
CA LEU A 165 4.30 10.51 -10.31
C LEU A 165 4.12 11.75 -11.21
N ILE A 166 5.18 12.21 -11.85
CA ILE A 166 5.14 13.44 -12.66
C ILE A 166 4.99 13.08 -14.13
N VAL A 167 3.94 13.57 -14.77
CA VAL A 167 3.64 13.32 -16.18
C VAL A 167 3.40 14.65 -16.87
N GLY A 168 4.37 15.10 -17.68
CA GLY A 168 4.35 16.47 -18.18
C GLY A 168 4.31 17.47 -17.02
N ASP A 169 3.28 18.32 -17.00
CA ASP A 169 3.05 19.30 -15.93
C ASP A 169 2.13 18.80 -14.80
N GLU A 170 1.61 17.57 -14.92
CA GLU A 170 0.71 16.98 -13.94
C GLU A 170 1.45 16.17 -12.88
N ASN A 171 0.94 16.25 -11.64
CA ASN A 171 1.46 15.49 -10.51
C ASN A 171 0.40 14.54 -9.97
N ASN A 172 0.58 13.25 -10.25
CA ASN A 172 -0.31 12.17 -9.86
C ASN A 172 0.13 11.57 -8.52
N ILE A 173 -0.65 11.82 -7.47
CA ILE A 173 -0.34 11.32 -6.13
C ILE A 173 -0.85 9.89 -5.97
N ASN A 174 0.05 8.96 -5.68
CA ASN A 174 -0.26 7.55 -5.45
C ASN A 174 0.02 7.18 -3.98
N LEU A 175 -0.87 6.38 -3.39
CA LEU A 175 -0.68 5.80 -2.06
C LEU A 175 -0.36 4.32 -2.19
N LEU A 176 0.87 3.95 -1.84
CA LEU A 176 1.42 2.62 -2.04
C LEU A 176 1.79 1.99 -0.69
N ALA A 177 1.79 0.66 -0.64
CA ALA A 177 2.40 -0.14 0.40
C ALA A 177 3.67 -0.81 -0.17
N LYS A 178 4.78 -0.75 0.57
CA LYS A 178 5.93 -1.63 0.36
C LYS A 178 5.73 -2.90 1.18
N ILE A 179 5.75 -4.06 0.54
CA ILE A 179 5.33 -5.34 1.14
C ILE A 179 6.42 -6.38 0.98
N ARG A 180 6.64 -7.15 2.06
CA ARG A 180 7.33 -8.44 2.01
C ARG A 180 6.33 -9.56 1.85
N TRP A 181 6.34 -10.22 0.70
CA TRP A 181 5.45 -11.34 0.43
C TRP A 181 5.97 -12.61 1.08
N MET A 182 5.10 -13.41 1.67
CA MET A 182 5.48 -14.73 2.17
C MET A 182 5.62 -15.70 1.01
N ILE A 183 6.56 -16.63 1.10
CA ILE A 183 6.76 -17.67 0.09
C ILE A 183 5.99 -18.92 0.52
N PRO A 184 5.34 -19.64 -0.42
CA PRO A 184 4.67 -20.91 -0.13
C PRO A 184 5.63 -21.91 0.54
N ASP A 185 5.11 -22.78 1.41
CA ASP A 185 5.92 -23.86 1.97
C ASP A 185 6.37 -24.83 0.86
N ALA A 186 7.64 -25.24 0.92
CA ALA A 186 8.25 -26.11 -0.10
C ALA A 186 7.57 -27.48 -0.22
N ASN A 187 6.92 -27.96 0.83
CA ASN A 187 6.26 -29.27 0.83
C ASN A 187 4.79 -29.20 0.37
N ARG A 188 4.34 -28.06 -0.16
CA ARG A 188 2.97 -27.83 -0.66
C ARG A 188 1.87 -28.11 0.39
N LEU A 189 2.19 -27.87 1.66
CA LEU A 189 1.28 -28.08 2.79
C LEU A 189 0.25 -26.96 2.98
N ARG A 190 0.02 -26.15 1.95
CA ARG A 190 -0.78 -24.91 2.06
C ARG A 190 -2.12 -25.16 2.74
N HIS A 191 -2.83 -26.23 2.36
CA HIS A 191 -4.15 -26.55 2.90
C HIS A 191 -4.13 -27.67 3.95
N TYR A 192 -2.99 -27.94 4.59
CA TYR A 192 -2.83 -29.03 5.56
C TYR A 192 -3.82 -28.94 6.74
N CYS A 193 -4.17 -27.72 7.17
CA CYS A 193 -5.10 -27.49 8.27
C CYS A 193 -6.58 -27.38 7.84
N GLY A 194 -6.87 -27.47 6.54
CA GLY A 194 -8.19 -27.15 5.98
C GLY A 194 -8.50 -25.65 5.95
N GLU A 195 -9.53 -25.27 5.20
CA GLU A 195 -9.97 -23.88 5.11
C GLU A 195 -10.51 -23.36 6.47
N PRO A 196 -10.28 -22.08 6.82
CA PRO A 196 -9.60 -21.04 6.04
C PRO A 196 -8.09 -20.93 6.32
N VAL A 197 -7.48 -21.90 7.03
CA VAL A 197 -6.10 -21.78 7.49
C VAL A 197 -5.12 -22.25 6.42
N GLU A 198 -4.19 -21.37 6.07
CA GLU A 198 -3.12 -21.66 5.12
C GLU A 198 -1.75 -21.77 5.80
N VAL A 199 -0.90 -22.66 5.28
CA VAL A 199 0.48 -22.86 5.75
C VAL A 199 1.47 -22.23 4.77
N TRP A 200 2.32 -21.35 5.30
CA TRP A 200 3.34 -20.60 4.57
C TRP A 200 4.72 -20.75 5.22
N SER A 201 5.78 -20.41 4.50
CA SER A 201 7.12 -20.37 5.09
C SER A 201 7.20 -19.33 6.20
N SER A 202 7.79 -19.69 7.35
CA SER A 202 7.84 -18.76 8.49
C SER A 202 8.83 -17.63 8.31
N ASN A 203 9.95 -17.90 7.62
CA ASN A 203 11.12 -17.02 7.60
C ASN A 203 11.48 -16.55 6.19
N MET A 204 10.99 -17.22 5.14
CA MET A 204 11.29 -16.87 3.76
C MET A 204 10.27 -15.88 3.23
N HIS A 205 10.78 -14.76 2.73
CA HIS A 205 9.97 -13.70 2.15
C HIS A 205 10.56 -13.26 0.82
N GLU A 206 9.68 -12.94 -0.11
CA GLU A 206 10.03 -12.29 -1.37
C GLU A 206 9.94 -10.77 -1.18
N THR A 207 11.10 -10.12 -1.31
CA THR A 207 11.29 -8.67 -1.11
C THR A 207 11.56 -7.92 -2.41
N ASN A 208 11.82 -8.65 -3.50
CA ASN A 208 12.45 -8.12 -4.69
C ASN A 208 11.44 -8.01 -5.82
N GLY A 209 11.68 -7.08 -6.74
CA GLY A 209 10.88 -6.90 -7.95
C GLY A 209 9.68 -5.96 -7.78
N PRO A 210 9.02 -5.61 -8.89
CA PRO A 210 7.97 -4.59 -8.92
C PRO A 210 6.77 -4.91 -8.02
N SER A 211 6.51 -6.20 -7.73
CA SER A 211 5.42 -6.59 -6.81
C SER A 211 5.64 -6.16 -5.36
N ALA A 212 6.86 -5.80 -4.98
CA ALA A 212 7.16 -5.28 -3.65
C ALA A 212 6.45 -3.95 -3.36
N TYR A 213 6.05 -3.20 -4.40
CA TYR A 213 5.24 -1.99 -4.28
C TYR A 213 3.84 -2.27 -4.80
N MET A 214 2.82 -1.88 -4.03
CA MET A 214 1.43 -2.17 -4.35
C MET A 214 0.53 -0.97 -4.02
N PRO A 215 -0.38 -0.54 -4.91
CA PRO A 215 -1.43 0.42 -4.55
C PRO A 215 -2.26 -0.10 -3.37
N VAL A 216 -2.54 0.76 -2.38
CA VAL A 216 -3.28 0.31 -1.18
C VAL A 216 -4.70 -0.18 -1.49
N GLN A 217 -5.24 0.22 -2.65
CA GLN A 217 -6.51 -0.27 -3.21
C GLN A 217 -6.50 -1.78 -3.48
N ARG A 218 -5.33 -2.40 -3.68
CA ARG A 218 -5.19 -3.84 -3.91
C ARG A 218 -5.20 -4.69 -2.63
N ILE A 219 -5.19 -4.07 -1.45
CA ILE A 219 -5.26 -4.81 -0.18
C ILE A 219 -6.64 -5.49 -0.11
N PHE A 220 -6.66 -6.82 -0.17
CA PHE A 220 -7.90 -7.62 -0.15
C PHE A 220 -8.44 -7.78 1.27
N CYS A 221 -7.59 -8.19 2.21
CA CYS A 221 -7.95 -8.33 3.61
C CYS A 221 -6.71 -8.31 4.52
N ARG A 222 -6.94 -8.30 5.83
CA ARG A 222 -5.92 -8.59 6.83
C ARG A 222 -5.88 -10.08 7.13
N TYR A 223 -4.85 -10.55 7.83
CA TYR A 223 -4.82 -11.92 8.34
C TYR A 223 -4.27 -12.01 9.76
N VAL A 224 -4.56 -13.12 10.43
CA VAL A 224 -3.92 -13.51 11.70
C VAL A 224 -2.83 -14.52 11.40
N ARG A 225 -1.69 -14.35 12.05
CA ARG A 225 -0.53 -15.22 11.93
C ARG A 225 -0.22 -15.92 13.25
N ALA A 226 0.07 -17.22 13.19
CA ALA A 226 0.73 -17.96 14.25
C ALA A 226 1.95 -18.68 13.67
N ASN A 227 3.06 -18.71 14.42
CA ASN A 227 4.21 -19.54 14.04
C ASN A 227 4.09 -20.89 14.74
N GLY A 228 4.51 -21.96 14.08
CA GLY A 228 4.58 -23.28 14.69
C GLY A 228 5.48 -24.20 13.89
N ASN A 229 5.20 -25.50 13.96
CA ASN A 229 6.05 -26.52 13.38
C ASN A 229 5.21 -27.67 12.81
N ILE A 230 5.56 -28.13 11.61
CA ILE A 230 5.03 -29.35 11.01
C ILE A 230 6.20 -30.26 10.68
N SER A 231 6.20 -31.47 11.26
CA SER A 231 7.24 -32.50 11.04
C SER A 231 8.68 -31.98 11.22
N GLY A 232 8.92 -31.19 12.26
CA GLY A 232 10.22 -30.61 12.58
C GLY A 232 10.55 -29.30 11.83
N LYS A 233 9.77 -28.89 10.82
CA LYS A 233 10.02 -27.67 10.04
C LYS A 233 9.22 -26.46 10.57
N PRO A 234 9.83 -25.28 10.71
CA PRO A 234 9.13 -24.08 11.13
C PRO A 234 8.20 -23.57 10.02
N VAL A 235 6.94 -23.31 10.38
CA VAL A 235 5.90 -22.83 9.46
C VAL A 235 5.13 -21.66 10.06
N ALA A 236 4.47 -20.88 9.21
CA ALA A 236 3.52 -19.87 9.61
C ALA A 236 2.10 -20.27 9.17
N PHE A 237 1.20 -20.35 10.14
CA PHE A 237 -0.22 -20.51 9.93
C PHE A 237 -0.84 -19.13 9.71
N VAL A 238 -1.55 -18.97 8.60
CA VAL A 238 -2.17 -17.73 8.14
C VAL A 238 -3.66 -17.97 8.03
N CYS A 239 -4.47 -17.13 8.69
CA CYS A 239 -5.92 -17.18 8.58
C CYS A 239 -6.45 -15.81 8.13
N PRO A 240 -7.09 -15.70 6.96
CA PRO A 240 -7.64 -14.44 6.48
C PRO A 240 -8.74 -13.95 7.42
N LEU A 241 -8.74 -12.64 7.67
CA LEU A 241 -9.82 -11.95 8.37
C LEU A 241 -10.76 -11.39 7.31
N ASN A 242 -11.94 -11.99 7.17
CA ASN A 242 -12.96 -11.45 6.29
C ASN A 242 -13.27 -10.01 6.69
N ARG A 243 -13.29 -9.10 5.70
CA ARG A 243 -13.80 -7.75 5.89
C ARG A 243 -15.28 -7.88 6.21
N GLY A 244 -15.64 -7.69 7.48
CA GLY A 244 -17.03 -7.55 7.87
C GLY A 244 -17.55 -6.28 7.24
N MET A 245 -18.26 -6.40 6.11
CA MET A 245 -19.14 -5.32 5.71
C MET A 245 -20.29 -5.36 6.71
N ASN A 246 -20.24 -4.49 7.71
CA ASN A 246 -21.47 -4.08 8.39
C ASN A 246 -22.21 -3.20 7.37
N VAL A 247 -22.96 -3.83 6.48
CA VAL A 247 -24.00 -3.17 5.67
C VAL A 247 -25.26 -3.11 6.50
#